data_AF-A0A941NIK3-F1
#
_entry.id   AF-A0A941NIK3-F1
#
_cell.length_a   1.000
_cell.length_b   1.000
_cell.length_c   1.000
_cell.angle_alpha   90.00
_cell.angle_beta   90.00
_cell.angle_gamma   90.00
#
_symmetry.space_group_name_H-M   'P 1'
#
loop_
_entity.id
_entity.type
_entity.pdbx_description
1 polymer ?
#
loop_
_entity_poly.entity_id
_entity_poly.type
_entity_poly.pdbx_seq_one_letter_code
_entity_poly.pdbx_strand_id
1 'polypeptide(L)' 'MDRLEAMTILLAAVDTGSLSAASRQLGIPLATVSRRVSELERHLKTPLLSRGHR' A
#
# COMPACT_ATOMS: atom_id res chain seq x y z
N MET A 1 -2.70 -12.30 -6.33
CA MET A 1 -2.23 -11.38 -5.28
C MET A 1 -1.59 -12.23 -4.21
N ASP A 2 -0.34 -11.93 -3.83
CA ASP A 2 0.19 -12.43 -2.56
C ASP A 2 -0.37 -11.54 -1.44
N ARG A 3 -1.20 -12.12 -0.56
CA ARG A 3 -1.87 -11.38 0.51
C ARG A 3 -0.88 -10.87 1.55
N LEU A 4 0.11 -11.68 1.91
CA LEU A 4 1.06 -11.32 2.95
C LEU A 4 2.03 -10.25 2.44
N GLU A 5 2.47 -10.35 1.19
CA GLU A 5 3.25 -9.29 0.53
C GLU A 5 2.49 -7.95 0.57
N ALA A 6 1.20 -7.95 0.20
CA ALA A 6 0.42 -6.72 0.20
C ALA A 6 0.17 -6.16 1.61
N MET A 7 0.03 -7.01 2.63
CA MET A 7 -0.07 -6.58 4.02
C MET A 7 1.23 -5.94 4.51
N THR A 8 2.39 -6.49 4.14
CA THR A 8 3.71 -5.88 4.44
C THR A 8 3.85 -4.52 3.76
N ILE A 9 3.43 -4.41 2.49
CA ILE A 9 3.43 -3.14 1.75
C ILE A 9 2.50 -2.11 2.41
N LEU A 10 1.31 -2.54 2.87
CA LEU A 10 0.38 -1.67 3.59
C LEU A 10 1.01 -1.15 4.88
N LEU A 11 1.62 -2.01 5.68
CA LEU A 11 2.30 -1.61 6.93
C LEU A 11 3.39 -0.57 6.65
N ALA A 12 4.25 -0.82 5.64
CA ALA A 12 5.25 0.17 5.24
C ALA A 12 4.64 1.51 4.80
N ALA A 13 3.49 1.50 4.12
CA ALA A 13 2.80 2.73 3.74
C ALA A 13 2.24 3.51 4.93
N VAL A 14 1.76 2.81 5.96
CA VAL A 14 1.30 3.40 7.22
C VAL A 14 2.49 3.95 8.01
N ASP A 15 3.55 3.18 8.18
CA ASP A 15 4.75 3.56 8.94
C ASP A 15 5.46 4.78 8.32
N THR A 16 5.50 4.84 6.99
CA THR A 16 6.11 5.97 6.26
C THR A 16 5.16 7.14 6.00
N GLY A 17 3.87 6.98 6.32
CA GLY A 17 2.82 7.97 6.10
C GLY A 17 2.43 8.22 4.63
N SER A 18 3.02 7.52 3.65
CA SER A 18 2.59 7.62 2.25
C SER A 18 3.06 6.46 1.36
N LEU A 19 2.29 6.13 0.32
CA LEU A 19 2.66 5.11 -0.67
C LEU A 19 3.98 5.43 -1.39
N SER A 20 4.25 6.71 -1.66
CA SER A 20 5.50 7.14 -2.29
C SER A 20 6.72 6.98 -1.39
N ALA A 21 6.56 7.15 -0.07
CA ALA A 21 7.64 6.92 0.88
C ALA A 21 7.89 5.41 1.07
N ALA A 22 6.84 4.59 1.18
CA ALA A 22 6.97 3.14 1.20
C ALA A 22 7.63 2.58 -0.06
N SER A 23 7.29 3.11 -1.23
CA SER A 23 7.93 2.75 -2.51
C SER A 23 9.45 2.94 -2.47
N ARG A 24 9.92 4.09 -1.94
CA ARG A 24 11.36 4.37 -1.76
C ARG A 24 11.99 3.46 -0.70
N GLN A 25 11.32 3.23 0.43
CA GLN A 25 11.84 2.37 1.50
C GLN A 25 11.97 0.91 1.06
N LEU A 26 10.98 0.40 0.31
CA LEU A 26 10.92 -0.99 -0.13
C LEU A 26 11.67 -1.24 -1.44
N GLY A 27 12.13 -0.18 -2.14
CA GLY A 27 12.83 -0.31 -3.42
C GLY A 27 11.94 -0.83 -4.57
N ILE A 28 10.62 -0.70 -4.45
CA ILE A 28 9.65 -1.19 -5.44
C ILE A 28 8.91 -0.03 -6.11
N PRO A 29 8.50 -0.13 -7.39
CA PRO A 29 7.79 0.94 -8.08
C PRO A 29 6.49 1.35 -7.38
N LEU A 30 6.21 2.66 -7.34
CA LEU A 30 4.99 3.20 -6.74
C LEU A 30 3.71 2.61 -7.33
N ALA A 31 3.71 2.34 -8.65
CA ALA A 31 2.58 1.68 -9.32
C ALA A 31 2.30 0.29 -8.74
N THR A 32 3.35 -0.47 -8.40
CA THR A 32 3.25 -1.79 -7.77
C THR A 32 2.70 -1.66 -6.34
N VAL A 33 3.23 -0.73 -5.54
CA VAL A 33 2.72 -0.44 -4.18
C VAL A 33 1.23 -0.11 -4.22
N SER A 34 0.85 0.86 -5.03
CA SER A 34 -0.53 1.32 -5.19
C SER A 34 -1.45 0.18 -5.63
N ARG A 35 -1.01 -0.63 -6.60
CA ARG A 35 -1.78 -1.78 -7.09
C ARG A 35 -1.97 -2.84 -6.01
N ARG A 36 -0.92 -3.19 -5.25
CA ARG A 36 -0.99 -4.21 -4.18
C ARG A 36 -1.92 -3.79 -3.05
N VAL A 37 -1.85 -2.53 -2.62
CA VAL A 37 -2.78 -1.98 -1.63
C VAL A 37 -4.21 -1.98 -2.17
N SER A 38 -4.43 -1.54 -3.41
CA SER A 38 -5.77 -1.55 -4.01
C SER A 38 -6.33 -2.98 -4.20
N GLU A 39 -5.48 -3.96 -4.54
CA GLU A 39 -5.86 -5.37 -4.58
C GLU A 39 -6.28 -5.89 -3.21
N LEU A 40 -5.58 -5.48 -2.14
CA LEU A 40 -5.90 -5.84 -0.75
C LEU A 40 -7.23 -5.22 -0.30
N GLU A 41 -7.45 -3.93 -0.54
CA GLU A 41 -8.70 -3.24 -0.22
C GLU A 41 -9.90 -3.90 -0.92
N ARG A 42 -9.74 -4.27 -2.20
CA ARG A 42 -10.77 -5.01 -2.95
C ARG A 42 -11.02 -6.41 -2.39
N HIS A 43 -9.96 -7.12 -2.02
CA HIS A 43 -10.08 -8.47 -1.46
C HIS A 43 -10.82 -8.44 -0.11
N LEU A 44 -10.52 -7.45 0.73
CA LEU A 44 -11.16 -7.25 2.04
C LEU A 44 -12.49 -6.48 1.96
N LYS A 45 -12.86 -6.01 0.76
CA LYS A 45 -14.05 -5.19 0.50
C LYS A 45 -14.15 -3.97 1.43
N THR A 46 -13.00 -3.44 1.84
CA THR A 46 -12.90 -2.40 2.86
C THR A 46 -11.77 -1.44 2.49
N PRO A 47 -12.00 -0.12 2.46
CA PRO A 47 -10.94 0.86 2.31
C PRO A 47 -10.06 0.82 3.57
N LEU A 48 -8.74 0.71 3.40
CA LEU A 48 -7.77 0.62 4.51
C LEU A 48 -7.03 1.93 4.70
N LEU A 49 -6.86 2.72 3.63
CA LEU A 49 -6.19 4.02 3.68
C LEU A 49 -7.18 5.14 3.40
N SER A 50 -7.19 6.15 4.26
CA SER A 50 -7.82 7.43 3.94
C SER A 50 -6.88 8.20 3.01
N ARG A 51 -7.31 8.43 1.76
CA ARG A 51 -6.55 9.23 0.80
C ARG A 51 -6.89 10.69 1.05
N GLY A 52 -6.15 11.33 1.96
CA GLY A 52 -6.27 12.77 2.20
C GLY A 52 -5.74 13.59 1.03
N HIS A 53 -6.37 14.73 0.75
CA HIS A 53 -5.71 15.81 0.03
C HIS A 53 -4.60 16.37 0.93
N ARG A 54 -3.41 16.60 0.38
CA ARG A 54 -2.32 17.31 1.07
C ARG A 54 -2.72 18.77 1.32
#